data_AF-A0A4Q8R2W4-F1
#
_entry.id   AF-A0A4Q8R2W4-F1
#
_cell.length_a   1.000
_cell.length_b   1.000
_cell.length_c   1.000
_cell.angle_alpha   90.00
_cell.angle_beta   90.00
_cell.angle_gamma   90.00
#
_symmetry.space_group_name_H-M   'P 1'
#
loop_
_entity.id
_entity.type
_entity.pdbx_description
1 polymer ?
#
loop_
_entity_poly.entity_id
_entity_poly.type
_entity_poly.pdbx_seq_one_letter_code
_entity_poly.pdbx_strand_id
1 'polypeptide(L)'
;MCDQHPDRPAVARVQGETDSFGSEMNDLCEECLKADREYARSPEARTGKCDWCKQAATVLADTRDYEEGMHGPVYRVCGVCRKRRDEEDRAELDQYDNDYEPFDDGFDD
;
A
#
# COMPACT_ATOMS: atom_id res chain seq x y z
N MET A 1 0.12 25.97 13.50
CA MET A 1 -1.35 26.05 13.76
C MET A 1 -2.02 25.09 12.81
N CYS A 2 -3.27 24.67 13.06
CA CYS A 2 -3.98 23.86 12.09
C CYS A 2 -4.41 24.69 10.88
N ASP A 3 -4.25 24.16 9.68
CA ASP A 3 -4.54 24.88 8.43
C ASP A 3 -6.04 25.18 8.25
N GLN A 4 -6.91 24.29 8.72
CA GLN A 4 -8.37 24.46 8.67
C GLN A 4 -8.92 25.21 9.90
N HIS A 5 -8.17 25.21 11.00
CA HIS A 5 -8.58 25.84 12.27
C HIS A 5 -7.43 26.69 12.81
N PRO A 6 -7.25 27.93 12.31
CA PRO A 6 -6.09 28.76 12.63
C PRO A 6 -5.93 29.07 14.13
N ASP A 7 -6.99 28.98 14.91
CA ASP A 7 -6.99 29.22 16.36
C ASP A 7 -6.58 27.97 17.19
N ARG A 8 -6.39 26.81 16.54
CA ARG A 8 -6.07 25.55 17.21
C ARG A 8 -4.63 25.11 16.90
N PRO A 9 -3.88 24.59 17.89
CA PRO A 9 -2.54 24.05 17.64
C PRO A 9 -2.63 22.80 16.75
N ALA A 10 -1.64 22.64 15.87
CA ALA A 10 -1.48 21.40 15.11
C ALA A 10 -0.79 20.35 15.97
N VAL A 11 -1.24 19.11 15.86
CA VAL A 11 -0.68 17.94 16.56
C VAL A 11 -0.05 16.92 15.61
N ALA A 12 -0.33 17.05 14.31
CA ALA A 12 0.24 16.22 13.27
C ALA A 12 0.43 17.02 11.99
N ARG A 13 1.41 16.60 11.19
CA ARG A 13 1.63 17.07 9.83
C ARG A 13 1.50 15.87 8.89
N VAL A 14 0.57 15.94 7.95
CA VAL A 14 0.24 14.86 7.01
C VAL A 14 0.55 15.32 5.59
N GLN A 15 1.17 14.46 4.79
CA GLN A 15 1.45 14.73 3.39
C GLN A 15 0.15 14.62 2.56
N GLY A 16 -0.14 15.64 1.76
CA GLY A 16 -1.24 15.68 0.81
C GLY A 16 -0.81 15.19 -0.58
N GLU A 17 -1.22 15.91 -1.62
CA GLU A 17 -0.81 15.60 -2.99
C GLU A 17 0.70 15.75 -3.17
N THR A 18 1.28 14.90 -4.02
CA THR A 18 2.69 14.97 -4.42
C THR A 18 2.78 14.99 -5.93
N ASP A 19 3.47 15.98 -6.46
CA ASP A 19 3.65 16.19 -7.89
C ASP A 19 5.13 16.41 -8.24
N SER A 20 5.42 16.79 -9.49
CA SER A 20 6.78 17.06 -9.95
C SER A 20 7.42 18.30 -9.33
N PHE A 21 6.65 19.14 -8.63
CA PHE A 21 7.09 20.39 -8.01
C PHE A 21 7.19 20.31 -6.48
N GLY A 22 6.69 19.24 -5.85
CA GLY A 22 6.92 18.96 -4.44
C GLY A 22 5.79 18.15 -3.80
N SER A 23 5.62 18.33 -2.49
CA SER A 23 4.55 17.71 -1.72
C SER A 23 3.81 18.76 -0.90
N GLU A 24 2.49 18.73 -0.93
CA GLU A 24 1.66 19.48 0.01
C GLU A 24 1.81 18.88 1.42
N MET A 25 1.89 19.75 2.44
CA MET A 25 1.92 19.34 3.84
C MET A 25 0.79 20.02 4.59
N ASN A 26 -0.09 19.22 5.19
CA ASN A 26 -1.26 19.67 5.95
C ASN A 26 -0.98 19.57 7.46
N ASP A 27 -1.02 20.70 8.15
CA ASP A 27 -0.95 20.79 9.61
C ASP A 27 -2.35 20.61 10.22
N LEU A 28 -2.55 19.51 10.94
CA LEU A 28 -3.85 19.07 11.44
C LEU A 28 -3.94 19.20 12.97
N CYS A 29 -5.03 19.77 13.48
CA CYS A 29 -5.42 19.62 14.88
C CYS A 29 -6.02 18.22 15.14
N GLU A 30 -6.28 17.87 16.40
CA GLU A 30 -6.81 16.56 16.78
C GLU A 30 -8.11 16.19 16.06
N GLU A 31 -9.04 17.14 15.91
CA GLU A 31 -10.31 16.93 15.20
C GLU A 31 -10.11 16.62 13.72
N CYS A 32 -9.27 17.41 13.03
CA CYS A 32 -8.96 17.19 11.62
C CYS A 32 -8.21 15.88 11.39
N LEU A 33 -7.24 15.55 12.25
CA LEU A 33 -6.51 14.28 12.17
C LEU A 33 -7.44 13.08 12.37
N LYS A 34 -8.42 13.22 13.27
CA LYS A 34 -9.43 12.17 13.48
C LYS A 34 -10.30 12.00 12.24
N ALA A 35 -10.82 13.09 11.69
CA ALA A 35 -11.66 13.07 10.49
C ALA A 35 -10.93 12.45 9.28
N ASP A 36 -9.65 12.82 9.07
CA ASP A 36 -8.80 12.24 8.03
C ASP A 36 -8.67 10.71 8.18
N ARG A 37 -8.36 10.23 9.39
CA ARG A 37 -8.24 8.79 9.68
C ARG A 37 -9.56 8.05 9.55
N GLU A 38 -10.68 8.68 9.91
CA GLU A 38 -12.01 8.11 9.74
C GLU A 38 -12.38 7.99 8.26
N TYR A 39 -12.11 9.03 7.46
CA TYR A 39 -12.30 8.99 6.02
C TYR A 39 -11.43 7.92 5.37
N ALA A 40 -10.14 7.83 5.70
CA ALA A 40 -9.23 6.81 5.14
C ALA A 40 -9.70 5.37 5.39
N ARG A 41 -10.47 5.13 6.46
CA ARG A 41 -11.06 3.83 6.81
C ARG A 41 -12.47 3.63 6.27
N SER A 42 -13.08 4.66 5.68
CA SER A 42 -14.45 4.62 5.18
C SER A 42 -14.57 3.69 3.96
N PRO A 43 -15.77 3.13 3.70
CA PRO A 43 -16.02 2.39 2.47
C PRO A 43 -15.80 3.23 1.20
N GLU A 44 -16.14 4.52 1.25
CA GLU A 44 -15.96 5.45 0.13
C GLU A 44 -14.50 5.55 -0.29
N ALA A 45 -13.60 5.77 0.68
CA ALA A 45 -12.17 5.83 0.42
C ALA A 45 -11.62 4.53 -0.18
N ARG A 46 -12.29 3.39 0.00
CA ARG A 46 -11.89 2.08 -0.54
C ARG A 46 -12.57 1.70 -1.85
N THR A 47 -13.50 2.52 -2.35
CA THR A 47 -14.13 2.31 -3.66
C THR A 47 -13.34 2.98 -4.78
N GLY A 48 -13.45 2.47 -6.00
CA GLY A 48 -12.79 3.07 -7.17
C GLY A 48 -12.57 2.08 -8.30
N LYS A 49 -11.61 2.39 -9.17
CA LYS A 49 -11.17 1.54 -10.28
C LYS A 49 -9.89 0.83 -9.89
N CYS A 50 -9.84 -0.48 -10.06
CA CYS A 50 -8.63 -1.28 -9.81
C CYS A 50 -7.54 -0.93 -10.82
N ASP A 51 -6.32 -0.70 -10.35
CA ASP A 51 -5.20 -0.34 -11.23
C ASP A 51 -4.70 -1.50 -12.10
N TRP A 52 -4.94 -2.75 -11.72
CA TRP A 52 -4.50 -3.90 -12.51
C TRP A 52 -5.55 -4.32 -13.54
N CYS A 53 -6.76 -4.69 -13.11
CA CYS A 53 -7.81 -5.16 -14.04
C CYS A 53 -8.65 -4.05 -14.64
N LYS A 54 -8.49 -2.79 -14.20
CA LYS A 54 -9.23 -1.62 -14.66
C LYS A 54 -10.76 -1.70 -14.46
N GLN A 55 -11.25 -2.63 -13.64
CA GLN A 55 -12.67 -2.76 -13.28
C GLN A 55 -13.02 -1.96 -12.02
N ALA A 56 -14.28 -1.57 -11.88
CA ALA A 56 -14.77 -0.95 -10.66
C ALA A 56 -14.79 -1.97 -9.50
N ALA A 57 -14.40 -1.53 -8.31
CA ALA A 57 -14.40 -2.34 -7.10
C ALA A 57 -14.82 -1.49 -5.90
N THR A 58 -15.51 -2.13 -4.95
CA THR A 58 -15.93 -1.51 -3.68
C THR A 58 -14.89 -1.69 -2.57
N VAL A 59 -13.92 -2.58 -2.78
CA VAL A 59 -12.85 -2.89 -1.82
C VAL A 59 -11.52 -2.91 -2.56
N LEU A 60 -10.86 -1.76 -2.59
CA LEU A 60 -9.49 -1.59 -3.01
C LEU A 60 -8.57 -1.60 -1.78
N ALA A 61 -7.35 -2.06 -2.00
CA ALA A 61 -6.26 -1.99 -1.03
C ALA A 61 -4.99 -1.51 -1.73
N ASP A 62 -4.18 -0.77 -1.00
CA ASP A 62 -2.87 -0.34 -1.47
C ASP A 62 -1.95 -1.55 -1.56
N THR A 63 -1.29 -1.72 -2.70
CA THR A 63 -0.49 -2.89 -3.04
C THR A 63 0.74 -2.45 -3.83
N ARG A 64 1.90 -3.02 -3.51
CA ARG A 64 3.14 -2.82 -4.26
C ARG A 64 3.42 -4.05 -5.11
N ASP A 65 4.00 -3.82 -6.28
CA ASP A 65 4.57 -4.88 -7.09
C ASP A 65 6.02 -5.12 -6.67
N TYR A 66 6.34 -6.32 -6.18
CA TYR A 66 7.68 -6.65 -5.71
C TYR A 66 8.69 -6.76 -6.87
N GLU A 67 8.23 -7.02 -8.11
CA GLU A 67 9.08 -7.04 -9.31
C GLU A 67 9.58 -5.64 -9.67
N GLU A 68 8.85 -4.58 -9.31
CA GLU A 68 9.24 -3.17 -9.48
C GLU A 68 10.11 -2.65 -8.31
N GLY A 69 10.35 -3.50 -7.30
CA GLY A 69 11.13 -3.17 -6.11
C GLY A 69 10.48 -2.10 -5.22
N MET A 70 11.26 -1.58 -4.25
CA MET A 70 10.76 -0.62 -3.26
C MET A 70 10.53 0.80 -3.83
N HIS A 71 10.99 1.06 -5.04
CA HIS A 71 10.84 2.34 -5.73
C HIS A 71 9.64 2.38 -6.69
N GLY A 72 8.97 1.24 -6.91
CA GLY A 72 7.75 1.17 -7.70
C GLY A 72 6.59 1.94 -7.06
N PRO A 73 5.60 2.36 -7.88
CA PRO A 73 4.37 2.99 -7.40
C PRO A 73 3.57 2.09 -6.46
N VAL A 74 2.73 2.73 -5.64
CA VAL A 74 1.70 2.04 -4.86
C VAL A 74 0.41 2.02 -5.68
N TYR A 75 -0.08 0.82 -5.98
CA TYR A 75 -1.30 0.58 -6.74
C TYR A 75 -2.51 0.41 -5.83
N ARG A 76 -3.69 0.80 -6.30
CA ARG A 76 -4.97 0.49 -5.66
C ARG A 76 -5.62 -0.71 -6.34
N VAL A 77 -5.59 -1.86 -5.67
CA VAL A 77 -5.90 -3.16 -6.28
C VAL A 77 -7.08 -3.83 -5.60
N CYS A 78 -7.96 -4.45 -6.40
CA CYS A 78 -9.11 -5.20 -5.87
C CYS A 78 -8.69 -6.55 -5.27
N GLY A 79 -9.51 -7.09 -4.36
CA GLY A 79 -9.21 -8.36 -3.68
C GLY A 79 -9.03 -9.57 -4.62
N VAL A 80 -9.68 -9.58 -5.79
CA VAL A 80 -9.53 -10.66 -6.79
C VAL A 80 -8.13 -10.64 -7.40
N CYS A 81 -7.68 -9.47 -7.83
CA CYS A 81 -6.35 -9.28 -8.41
C CYS A 81 -5.24 -9.59 -7.40
N ARG A 82 -5.39 -9.12 -6.15
CA ARG A 82 -4.43 -9.42 -5.08
C ARG A 82 -4.35 -10.91 -4.81
N LYS A 83 -5.49 -11.58 -4.66
CA LYS A 83 -5.53 -13.03 -4.42
C LYS A 83 -4.86 -13.81 -5.56
N ARG A 84 -5.09 -13.42 -6.81
CA ARG A 84 -4.44 -14.06 -7.97
C ARG A 84 -2.92 -13.91 -7.90
N ARG A 85 -2.41 -12.71 -7.61
CA ARG A 85 -0.96 -12.49 -7.43
C ARG A 85 -0.42 -13.31 -6.26
N ASP A 86 -1.08 -13.28 -5.10
CA ASP A 86 -0.67 -14.10 -3.94
C ASP A 86 -0.62 -15.62 -4.26
N GLU A 87 -1.46 -16.11 -5.17
CA GLU A 87 -1.46 -17.50 -5.64
C GLU A 87 -0.32 -17.78 -6.63
N GLU A 88 -0.04 -16.85 -7.55
CA GLU A 88 1.10 -16.90 -8.47
C GLU A 88 2.44 -16.90 -7.69
N ASP A 89 2.61 -15.96 -6.75
CA ASP A 89 3.80 -15.84 -5.89
C ASP A 89 4.04 -17.11 -5.08
N ARG A 90 2.96 -17.71 -4.54
CA ARG A 90 3.07 -18.95 -3.78
C ARG A 90 3.47 -20.12 -4.67
N ALA A 91 2.94 -20.20 -5.88
CA ALA A 91 3.32 -21.25 -6.82
C ALA A 91 4.80 -21.15 -7.24
N GLU A 92 5.32 -19.93 -7.44
CA GLU A 92 6.74 -19.71 -7.69
C GLU A 92 7.60 -20.13 -6.51
N LEU A 93 7.25 -19.72 -5.28
CA LEU A 93 7.98 -20.11 -4.07
C LEU A 93 8.00 -21.63 -3.87
N ASP A 94 6.86 -22.30 -4.07
CA ASP A 94 6.75 -23.75 -3.96
C ASP A 94 7.61 -24.46 -5.01
N GLN A 95 7.77 -23.89 -6.22
CA GLN A 95 8.68 -24.43 -7.24
C GLN A 95 10.13 -24.35 -6.77
N TYR A 96 10.57 -23.20 -6.25
CA TYR A 96 11.95 -23.01 -5.79
C TYR A 96 12.31 -23.86 -4.56
N ASP A 97 11.34 -24.14 -3.66
CA ASP A 97 11.58 -24.99 -2.49
C ASP A 97 11.79 -26.47 -2.88
N ASN A 98 11.08 -26.95 -3.92
CA ASN A 98 11.24 -28.32 -4.42
C ASN A 98 12.55 -28.54 -5.20
N ASP A 99 13.18 -27.48 -5.71
CA ASP A 99 14.45 -27.55 -6.45
C ASP A 99 15.69 -27.43 -5.54
N TYR A 100 15.50 -27.30 -4.21
CA TYR A 100 16.60 -27.25 -3.24
C TYR A 100 17.08 -28.68 -2.89
N GLU A 101 18.04 -29.20 -3.66
CA GLU A 101 18.76 -30.40 -3.22
C GLU A 101 19.62 -30.07 -1.99
N PRO A 102 19.60 -30.89 -0.92
CA PRO A 102 20.50 -30.72 0.20
C PRO A 102 21.94 -30.70 -0.30
N PHE A 103 22.67 -29.62 -0.02
CA PHE A 103 24.09 -29.56 -0.28
C PHE A 103 24.79 -30.57 0.65
N ASP A 104 25.05 -31.77 0.14
CA ASP A 104 25.86 -32.79 0.82
C ASP A 104 27.32 -32.32 0.82
N ASP A 105 27.73 -31.66 1.89
CA ASP A 105 29.07 -31.07 2.02
C ASP A 105 30.17 -32.10 2.37
N GLY A 106 29.84 -33.39 2.41
CA GLY A 106 30.80 -34.49 2.32
C GLY A 106 31.95 -34.43 3.32
N PHE A 107 31.75 -33.83 4.50
CA PHE A 107 32.72 -33.88 5.59
C PHE A 107 32.60 -35.23 6.32
N ASP A 108 33.15 -36.27 5.69
CA ASP A 108 33.47 -37.55 6.32
C ASP A 108 34.69 -37.34 7.26
N ASP A 109 34.54 -37.74 8.53
CA ASP A 109 35.50 -37.63 9.65
C ASP A 109 36.75 -38.54 9.48
#